data_AF-A0A8J6J600-F1
#
_entry.id   AF-A0A8J6J600-F1
#
_cell.length_a   1.000
_cell.length_b   1.000
_cell.length_c   1.000
_cell.angle_alpha   90.00
_cell.angle_beta   90.00
_cell.angle_gamma   90.00
#
_symmetry.space_group_name_H-M   'P 1'
#
loop_
_entity.id
_entity.type
_entity.pdbx_description
1 polymer ?
#
loop_
_entity_poly.entity_id
_entity_poly.type
_entity_poly.pdbx_seq_one_letter_code
_entity_poly.pdbx_strand_id
1 'polypeptide(L)' 'MKKRFVKRFSGTMTKFAEDELNKYLDANPSYRIMCMTYANHSALYSGIIVYFEEIE' A
#
# COMPACT_ATOMS: atom_id res chain seq x y z
N MET A 1 8.10 -1.34 20.84
CA MET A 1 7.37 -2.12 19.81
C MET A 1 7.36 -1.27 18.56
N LYS A 2 7.84 -1.78 17.41
CA LYS A 2 7.85 -1.03 16.15
C LYS A 2 6.42 -0.68 15.73
N LYS A 3 6.17 0.55 15.27
CA LYS A 3 4.83 0.93 14.80
C LYS A 3 4.50 0.16 13.53
N ARG A 4 3.29 -0.42 13.50
CA ARG A 4 2.77 -1.21 12.40
C ARG A 4 1.37 -0.72 12.05
N PHE A 5 1.08 -0.64 10.75
CA PHE A 5 -0.24 -0.28 10.27
C PHE A 5 -0.51 -0.89 8.90
N VAL A 6 -1.77 -0.88 8.50
CA VAL A 6 -2.23 -1.35 7.19
C VAL A 6 -2.72 -0.15 6.40
N LYS A 7 -2.36 -0.08 5.12
CA LYS A 7 -2.87 0.92 4.19
C LYS A 7 -3.32 0.26 2.89
N ARG A 8 -4.38 0.82 2.30
CA ARG A 8 -4.97 0.37 1.04
C ARG A 8 -4.66 1.39 -0.05
N PHE A 9 -4.33 0.91 -1.23
CA PHE A 9 -4.06 1.70 -2.42
C PHE A 9 -4.99 1.23 -3.53
N SER A 10 -5.97 2.05 -3.88
CA SER A 10 -6.93 1.74 -4.93
C SER A 10 -6.34 2.05 -6.30
N GLY A 11 -6.50 1.11 -7.23
CA GLY A 11 -6.29 1.38 -8.66
C GLY A 11 -7.56 1.91 -9.30
N THR A 12 -7.42 2.59 -10.44
CA THR A 12 -8.52 2.90 -11.37
C THR A 12 -8.13 2.39 -12.76
N MET A 13 -9.04 2.45 -13.74
CA MET A 13 -8.72 2.07 -15.12
C MET A 13 -7.52 2.82 -15.72
N THR A 14 -7.20 4.00 -15.20
CA THR A 14 -6.13 4.87 -15.71
C THR A 14 -4.98 5.08 -14.71
N LYS A 15 -5.05 4.46 -13.52
CA LYS A 15 -4.02 4.60 -12.48
C LYS A 15 -3.77 3.27 -11.80
N PHE A 16 -2.52 2.83 -11.81
CA PHE A 16 -2.11 1.63 -11.11
C PHE A 16 -2.01 1.88 -9.61
N ALA A 17 -2.42 0.91 -8.80
CA ALA A 17 -2.31 1.01 -7.34
C ALA A 17 -0.85 1.11 -6.88
N GLU A 18 0.06 0.53 -7.67
CA GLU A 18 1.51 0.61 -7.52
C GLU A 18 2.04 2.04 -7.59
N ASP A 19 1.49 2.89 -8.46
CA ASP A 19 1.94 4.28 -8.57
C ASP A 19 1.64 5.08 -7.29
N GLU A 20 0.47 4.84 -6.69
CA GLU A 20 0.08 5.46 -5.42
C GLU A 20 0.87 4.89 -4.24
N LEU A 21 1.23 3.60 -4.29
CA LEU A 21 2.13 2.98 -3.32
C LEU A 21 3.54 3.59 -3.41
N ASN A 22 4.09 3.74 -4.60
CA ASN A 22 5.43 4.31 -4.82
C ASN A 22 5.51 5.74 -4.31
N LYS A 23 4.55 6.60 -4.64
CA LYS A 23 4.47 7.98 -4.08
C LYS A 23 4.44 7.98 -2.55
N TYR A 24 3.74 7.00 -1.95
CA TYR A 24 3.68 6.90 -0.49
C TYR A 24 5.03 6.49 0.11
N LEU A 25 5.75 5.56 -0.51
CA LEU A 25 7.09 5.16 -0.08
C LEU A 25 8.08 6.31 -0.20
N ASP A 26 8.05 7.05 -1.32
CA ASP A 26 8.92 8.22 -1.54
C ASP A 26 8.69 9.31 -0.48
N ALA A 27 7.42 9.53 -0.10
CA ALA A 27 7.05 10.49 0.93
C ALA A 27 7.31 9.99 2.36
N ASN A 28 7.50 8.69 2.58
CA ASN A 28 7.66 8.09 3.90
C ASN A 28 8.81 7.07 3.93
N PRO A 29 10.06 7.52 3.79
CA PRO A 29 11.24 6.63 3.73
C PRO A 29 11.50 5.86 5.03
N SER A 30 10.85 6.24 6.14
CA SER A 30 10.94 5.57 7.43
C SER A 30 10.05 4.32 7.56
N TYR A 31 9.28 3.95 6.52
CA TYR A 31 8.46 2.74 6.54
C TYR A 31 8.93 1.72 5.52
N ARG A 32 8.98 0.45 5.93
CA ARG A 32 9.18 -0.70 5.03
C ARG A 32 7.88 -1.46 4.83
N ILE A 33 7.75 -2.08 3.66
CA ILE A 33 6.70 -3.06 3.39
C ILE A 33 7.07 -4.38 4.07
N MET A 34 6.19 -4.86 4.94
CA MET A 34 6.30 -6.18 5.57
C MET A 34 5.58 -7.26 4.78
N CYS A 35 4.41 -6.93 4.25
CA CYS A 35 3.57 -7.83 3.46
C CYS A 35 2.68 -7.01 2.53
N MET A 36 2.40 -7.56 1.35
CA MET A 36 1.54 -6.94 0.34
C MET A 36 0.63 -7.99 -0.28
N THR A 37 -0.63 -7.63 -0.52
CA THR A 37 -1.57 -8.49 -1.23
C THR A 37 -2.40 -7.69 -2.22
N TYR A 38 -2.63 -8.28 -3.39
CA TYR A 38 -3.57 -7.77 -4.37
C TYR A 38 -4.97 -8.21 -3.97
N ALA A 39 -5.86 -7.25 -3.76
CA ALA A 39 -7.26 -7.54 -3.50
C ALA A 39 -8.10 -7.08 -4.68
N ASN A 40 -8.78 -8.04 -5.31
CA ASN A 40 -9.83 -7.81 -6.28
C ASN A 40 -11.15 -8.26 -5.63
N HIS A 41 -11.83 -7.32 -4.98
CA HIS A 41 -13.08 -7.55 -4.28
C HIS A 41 -14.25 -7.02 -5.13
N SER A 42 -14.56 -7.75 -6.21
CA SER A 42 -15.70 -7.49 -7.09
C SER A 42 -15.72 -6.03 -7.62
N ALA A 43 -16.88 -5.48 -7.95
CA ALA A 43 -17.04 -4.10 -8.44
C ALA A 43 -16.65 -3.00 -7.42
N LEU A 44 -16.33 -3.36 -6.18
CA LEU A 44 -16.15 -2.40 -5.08
C LEU A 44 -14.69 -2.02 -4.84
N TYR A 45 -13.72 -2.88 -5.18
CA TYR A 45 -12.31 -2.57 -4.98
C TYR A 45 -11.40 -3.44 -5.85
N SER A 46 -10.54 -2.78 -6.63
CA SER A 46 -9.35 -3.39 -7.22
C SER A 46 -8.14 -2.57 -6.78
N GLY A 47 -7.21 -3.19 -6.06
CA GLY A 47 -6.04 -2.48 -5.55
C GLY A 47 -5.14 -3.33 -4.67
N ILE A 48 -4.26 -2.65 -3.95
CA ILE A 48 -3.20 -3.27 -3.14
C ILE A 48 -3.45 -2.97 -1.66
N ILE A 49 -3.29 -3.97 -0.81
CA ILE A 49 -3.29 -3.81 0.65
C ILE A 49 -1.88 -4.08 1.14
N VAL A 50 -1.30 -3.14 1.88
CA VAL A 50 0.10 -3.17 2.32
C VAL A 50 0.17 -3.05 3.84
N TYR A 51 0.94 -3.94 4.44
CA TYR A 51 1.33 -3.92 5.85
C TYR A 51 2.68 -3.23 5.97
N PHE A 52 2.74 -2.14 6.72
CA PHE A 52 3.95 -1.35 6.94
C PHE A 52 4.53 -1.57 8.34
N GLU A 53 5.84 -1.43 8.45
CA GLU A 53 6.57 -1.34 9.72
C GLU A 53 7.57 -0.18 9.68
N GLU A 54 7.69 0.54 10.80
CA GLU A 54 8.69 1.60 10.98
C GLU A 54 10.12 1.04 11.05
N ILE A 55 11.00 1.60 10.22
CA ILE A 55 12.44 1.35 10.17
C ILE A 55 13.08 2.36 11.13
N GLU A 56 13.03 2.07 12.44
CA GLU A 56 14.03 2.66 13.36
C GLU A 56 15.45 2.23 12.96
#